data_AF-A0A1U7UXN3-F1
#
_entry.id   AF-A0A1U7UXN3-F1
#
_cell.length_a   1.000
_cell.length_b   1.000
_cell.length_c   1.000
_cell.angle_alpha   90.00
_cell.angle_beta   90.00
_cell.angle_gamma   90.00
#
_symmetry.space_group_name_H-M   'P 1'
#
loop_
_entity.id
_entity.type
_entity.pdbx_description
1 polymer ?
#
loop_
_entity_poly.entity_id
_entity_poly.type
_entity_poly.pdbx_seq_one_letter_code
_entity_poly.pdbx_strand_id
1 'polypeptide(L)'
;MDAHQLLNTHVKLLAFDFLTLKPIPYDSASFSRKGTRLSRAETVGVIVSRDFKPNRFLKFDIDDGTGCISCVLWLNQESSRHFSRRSPSHVRLISQMAADFASQVQIGVLARVRGRITSFRGNLQITVSDVVIERDPNSQILHWLDCLRLGRNCYDKVAVPPKA
;
A
#
# COMPACT_ATOMS: atom_id res chain seq x y z
N MET A 1 10.36 20.11 -16.68
CA MET A 1 8.91 19.95 -16.48
C MET A 1 8.74 19.18 -15.18
N ASP A 2 8.42 19.87 -14.09
CA ASP A 2 8.29 19.23 -12.78
C ASP A 2 7.01 18.41 -12.74
N ALA A 3 7.15 17.11 -13.00
CA ALA A 3 6.10 16.14 -12.74
C ALA A 3 5.74 16.21 -11.24
N HIS A 4 4.44 16.27 -10.91
CA HIS A 4 3.98 16.21 -9.53
C HIS A 4 4.57 14.96 -8.84
N GLN A 5 5.26 15.18 -7.72
CA GLN A 5 5.84 14.11 -6.90
C GLN A 5 4.99 13.92 -5.66
N LEU A 6 4.38 12.75 -5.51
CA LEU A 6 3.65 12.35 -4.29
C LEU A 6 4.45 11.28 -3.54
N LEU A 7 5.75 11.57 -3.35
CA LEU A 7 6.63 10.70 -2.59
C LEU A 7 6.25 10.75 -1.11
N ASN A 8 6.34 9.60 -0.44
CA ASN A 8 5.97 9.40 0.96
C ASN A 8 4.51 9.71 1.34
N THR A 9 3.64 10.00 0.37
CA THR A 9 2.19 10.13 0.59
C THR A 9 1.49 8.83 0.24
N HIS A 10 0.65 8.29 1.13
CA HIS A 10 -0.20 7.15 0.80
C HIS A 10 -1.31 7.61 -0.17
N VAL A 11 -1.07 7.45 -1.47
CA VAL A 11 -2.09 7.79 -2.48
C VAL A 11 -3.19 6.74 -2.49
N LYS A 12 -4.45 7.19 -2.60
CA LYS A 12 -5.60 6.31 -2.63
C LYS A 12 -5.74 5.74 -4.03
N LEU A 13 -5.69 4.42 -4.18
CA LEU A 13 -5.75 3.75 -5.47
C LEU A 13 -6.68 2.55 -5.41
N LEU A 14 -7.47 2.41 -6.48
CA LEU A 14 -8.18 1.16 -6.77
C LEU A 14 -7.22 0.14 -7.39
N ALA A 15 -7.55 -1.15 -7.32
CA ALA A 15 -6.72 -2.23 -7.80
C ALA A 15 -6.39 -2.11 -9.29
N PHE A 16 -7.37 -1.78 -10.14
CA PHE A 16 -7.11 -1.61 -11.57
C PHE A 16 -6.06 -0.51 -11.86
N ASP A 17 -6.05 0.55 -11.06
CA ASP A 17 -5.06 1.63 -11.16
C ASP A 17 -3.71 1.21 -10.57
N PHE A 18 -3.72 0.57 -9.40
CA PHE A 18 -2.52 0.09 -8.74
C PHE A 18 -1.76 -0.91 -9.60
N LEU A 19 -2.46 -1.87 -10.22
CA LEU A 19 -1.87 -2.95 -10.99
C LEU A 19 -1.30 -2.48 -12.34
N THR A 20 -1.61 -1.26 -12.78
CA THR A 20 -1.08 -0.69 -14.02
C THR A 20 0.14 0.22 -13.81
N LEU A 21 0.52 0.47 -12.54
CA LEU A 21 1.68 1.30 -12.20
C LEU A 21 2.96 0.78 -12.85
N LYS A 22 3.80 1.71 -13.32
CA LYS A 22 5.08 1.36 -13.95
C LYS A 22 6.23 1.69 -13.02
N PRO A 23 7.19 0.78 -12.80
CA PRO A 23 8.40 1.11 -12.07
C PRO A 23 9.15 2.23 -12.79
N ILE A 24 9.77 3.12 -12.03
CA ILE A 24 10.60 4.19 -12.61
C ILE A 24 11.98 3.60 -12.93
N PRO A 25 12.51 3.78 -14.16
CA PRO A 25 13.87 3.37 -14.47
C PRO A 25 14.86 3.98 -13.48
N TYR A 26 15.80 3.16 -12.99
CA TYR A 26 16.84 3.55 -12.03
C TYR A 26 16.37 3.99 -10.63
N ASP A 27 15.07 3.90 -10.32
CA ASP A 27 14.52 4.11 -8.98
C ASP A 27 13.56 2.97 -8.61
N SER A 28 14.07 1.98 -7.90
CA SER A 28 13.30 0.82 -7.46
C SER A 28 12.31 1.11 -6.32
N ALA A 29 12.36 2.31 -5.73
CA ALA A 29 11.48 2.71 -4.64
C ALA A 29 10.24 3.47 -5.13
N SER A 30 10.19 3.83 -6.41
CA SER A 30 9.14 4.69 -6.98
C SER A 30 8.49 4.09 -8.22
N PHE A 31 7.23 4.47 -8.41
CA PHE A 31 6.36 4.04 -9.49
C PHE A 31 5.71 5.25 -10.14
N SER A 32 5.26 5.10 -11.38
CA SER A 32 4.65 6.15 -12.16
C SER A 32 3.23 5.79 -12.54
N ARG A 33 2.34 6.78 -12.36
CA ARG A 33 0.99 6.83 -12.95
C ARG A 33 0.91 8.08 -13.82
N LYS A 34 0.83 7.92 -15.13
CA LYS A 34 0.72 9.02 -16.11
C LYS A 34 1.74 10.16 -15.88
N GLY A 35 2.96 9.82 -15.47
CA GLY A 35 4.03 10.78 -15.18
C GLY A 35 4.15 11.23 -13.72
N THR A 36 3.10 11.05 -12.90
CA THR A 36 3.14 11.34 -11.46
C THR A 36 3.93 10.28 -10.72
N ARG A 37 4.94 10.69 -9.93
CA ARG A 37 5.77 9.78 -9.14
C ARG A 37 5.11 9.42 -7.81
N LEU A 38 5.02 8.13 -7.52
CA LEU A 38 4.35 7.53 -6.37
C LEU A 38 5.31 6.57 -5.65
N SER A 39 5.16 6.40 -4.34
CA SER A 39 5.98 5.44 -3.55
C SER A 39 5.18 4.69 -2.48
N ARG A 40 3.98 5.16 -2.17
CA ARG A 40 3.12 4.64 -1.11
C ARG A 40 1.67 4.64 -1.58
N ALA A 41 0.90 3.66 -1.13
CA ALA A 41 -0.50 3.51 -1.50
C ALA A 41 -1.37 3.24 -0.27
N GLU A 42 -2.63 3.61 -0.40
CA GLU A 42 -3.75 3.21 0.45
C GLU A 42 -4.80 2.52 -0.43
N THR A 43 -5.35 1.41 0.06
CA THR A 43 -6.46 0.70 -0.59
C THR A 43 -7.46 0.23 0.47
N VAL A 44 -8.73 0.10 0.08
CA VAL A 44 -9.82 -0.43 0.91
C VAL A 44 -10.55 -1.51 0.13
N GLY A 45 -10.72 -2.68 0.75
CA GLY A 45 -11.40 -3.82 0.14
C GLY A 45 -11.50 -5.01 1.08
N VAL A 46 -12.07 -6.10 0.58
CA VAL A 46 -12.29 -7.33 1.34
C VAL A 46 -11.03 -8.19 1.28
N ILE A 47 -10.60 -8.73 2.41
CA ILE A 47 -9.50 -9.69 2.43
C ILE A 47 -9.99 -11.03 1.85
N VAL A 48 -9.37 -11.48 0.77
CA VAL A 48 -9.79 -12.69 0.03
C VAL A 48 -8.80 -13.85 0.13
N SER A 49 -7.57 -13.60 0.60
CA SER A 49 -6.57 -14.64 0.82
C SER A 49 -5.77 -14.38 2.10
N ARG A 50 -5.16 -15.43 2.67
CA ARG A 50 -4.34 -15.34 3.89
C ARG A 50 -3.32 -16.47 3.96
N ASP A 51 -2.06 -16.18 3.64
CA ASP A 51 -0.92 -17.08 3.83
C ASP A 51 -0.01 -16.58 4.96
N PHE A 52 -0.13 -17.22 6.12
CA PHE A 52 0.59 -16.86 7.33
C PHE A 52 1.86 -17.69 7.49
N LYS A 53 3.02 -17.04 7.51
CA LYS A 53 4.32 -17.64 7.83
C LYS A 53 4.83 -17.05 9.17
N PRO A 54 4.71 -17.78 10.29
CA PRO A 54 5.12 -17.31 11.60
C PRO A 54 6.57 -16.78 11.61
N ASN A 55 6.80 -15.69 12.34
CA ASN A 55 8.12 -15.03 12.49
C ASN A 55 8.78 -14.60 11.17
N ARG A 56 8.01 -14.57 10.06
CA ARG A 56 8.49 -14.19 8.73
C ARG A 56 7.61 -13.11 8.12
N PHE A 57 6.40 -13.47 7.71
CA PHE A 57 5.45 -12.55 7.09
C PHE A 57 4.04 -13.12 7.06
N LEU A 58 3.06 -12.24 6.92
CA LEU A 58 1.71 -12.54 6.47
C LEU A 58 1.53 -12.00 5.05
N LYS A 59 1.18 -12.86 4.10
CA LYS A 59 0.76 -12.45 2.76
C LYS A 59 -0.76 -12.58 2.66
N PHE A 60 -1.41 -11.59 2.08
CA PHE A 60 -2.85 -11.59 1.87
C PHE A 60 -3.20 -10.71 0.67
N ASP A 61 -4.33 -10.97 0.04
CA ASP A 61 -4.84 -10.17 -1.07
C ASP A 61 -6.10 -9.44 -0.64
N ILE A 62 -6.25 -8.21 -1.12
CA ILE A 62 -7.41 -7.36 -0.89
C ILE A 62 -8.14 -7.14 -2.22
N ASP A 63 -9.42 -7.48 -2.26
CA ASP A 63 -10.31 -7.29 -3.41
C ASP A 63 -11.18 -6.05 -3.19
N ASP A 64 -11.02 -5.06 -4.05
CA ASP A 64 -11.80 -3.83 -4.02
C ASP A 64 -12.86 -3.78 -5.12
N GLY A 65 -13.23 -4.90 -5.72
CA GLY A 65 -14.19 -5.00 -6.82
C GLY A 65 -13.62 -4.63 -8.20
N THR A 66 -12.39 -4.10 -8.27
CA THR A 66 -11.72 -3.77 -9.53
C THR A 66 -10.50 -4.65 -9.82
N GLY A 67 -10.16 -5.53 -8.88
CA GLY A 67 -9.03 -6.44 -8.92
C GLY A 67 -8.53 -6.77 -7.52
N CYS A 68 -7.48 -7.58 -7.43
CA CYS A 68 -6.87 -7.97 -6.16
C CYS A 68 -5.47 -7.36 -6.02
N ILE A 69 -5.21 -6.67 -4.91
CA ILE A 69 -3.86 -6.15 -4.57
C ILE A 69 -3.20 -7.08 -3.55
N SER A 70 -2.04 -7.64 -3.93
CA SER A 70 -1.21 -8.41 -3.00
C SER A 70 -0.61 -7.50 -1.93
N CYS A 71 -0.72 -7.92 -0.68
CA CYS A 71 -0.20 -7.23 0.50
C CYS A 71 0.75 -8.16 1.27
N VAL A 72 1.85 -7.60 1.78
CA VAL A 72 2.81 -8.32 2.62
C VAL A 72 3.08 -7.53 3.89
N LEU A 73 2.78 -8.14 5.03
CA LEU A 73 3.09 -7.65 6.37
C LEU A 73 4.26 -8.45 6.93
N TRP A 74 5.38 -7.79 7.18
CA TRP A 74 6.57 -8.44 7.75
C TRP A 74 6.40 -8.67 9.26
N LEU A 75 6.84 -9.84 9.72
CA LEU A 75 6.72 -10.32 11.12
C LEU A 75 8.08 -10.77 11.68
N ASN A 76 9.17 -10.26 11.11
CA ASN A 76 10.54 -10.62 11.42
C ASN A 76 11.33 -9.46 12.05
N GLN A 77 10.65 -8.54 12.74
CA GLN A 77 11.21 -7.33 13.31
C GLN A 77 12.39 -7.65 14.25
N GLU A 78 12.26 -8.68 15.07
CA GLU A 78 13.28 -9.07 16.06
C GLU A 78 14.47 -9.84 15.45
N SER A 79 14.27 -10.52 14.31
CA SER A 79 15.31 -11.34 13.66
C SER A 79 15.98 -10.66 12.47
N SER A 80 15.37 -9.62 11.91
CA SER A 80 15.86 -8.94 10.71
C SER A 80 16.99 -7.96 11.01
N ARG A 81 18.08 -8.06 10.25
CA ARG A 81 19.20 -7.10 10.29
C ARG A 81 18.79 -5.66 10.00
N HIS A 82 17.65 -5.43 9.34
CA HIS A 82 17.13 -4.09 9.09
C HIS A 82 16.88 -3.30 10.39
N PHE A 83 16.52 -3.99 11.46
CA PHE A 83 16.17 -3.38 12.75
C PHE A 83 17.34 -3.37 13.75
N SER A 84 18.50 -3.92 13.42
CA SER A 84 19.65 -4.05 14.34
C SER A 84 20.18 -2.72 14.87
N ARG A 85 19.98 -1.63 14.11
CA ARG A 85 20.40 -0.26 14.49
C ARG A 85 19.39 0.46 15.40
N ARG A 86 18.20 -0.12 15.63
CA ARG A 86 17.15 0.49 16.46
C ARG A 86 17.26 0.00 17.90
N SER A 87 16.80 0.81 18.85
CA SER A 87 16.73 0.39 20.25
C SER A 87 15.82 -0.84 20.41
N PRO A 88 16.19 -1.84 21.23
CA PRO A 88 15.41 -3.06 21.41
C PRO A 88 13.94 -2.83 21.82
N SER A 89 13.66 -1.84 22.67
CA SER A 89 12.30 -1.50 23.11
C SER A 89 11.39 -1.05 21.96
N HIS A 90 11.89 -0.17 21.07
CA HIS A 90 11.16 0.22 19.87
C HIS A 90 10.93 -0.95 18.91
N VAL A 91 11.90 -1.86 18.76
CA VAL A 91 11.74 -3.04 17.88
C VAL A 91 10.63 -3.94 18.41
N ARG A 92 10.57 -4.16 19.73
CA ARG A 92 9.49 -4.91 20.37
C ARG A 92 8.11 -4.28 20.16
N LEU A 93 8.00 -2.96 20.27
CA LEU A 93 6.75 -2.25 20.02
C LEU A 93 6.28 -2.44 18.57
N ILE A 94 7.18 -2.30 17.59
CA ILE A 94 6.84 -2.51 16.16
C ILE A 94 6.47 -3.98 15.91
N SER A 95 7.17 -4.92 16.54
CA SER A 95 6.85 -6.35 16.45
C SER A 95 5.45 -6.65 16.98
N GLN A 96 5.11 -6.10 18.16
CA GLN A 96 3.79 -6.26 18.75
C GLN A 96 2.69 -5.66 17.86
N MET A 97 2.87 -4.44 17.35
CA MET A 97 1.92 -3.82 16.42
C MET A 97 1.72 -4.66 15.15
N ALA A 98 2.80 -5.23 14.60
CA ALA A 98 2.69 -6.10 13.44
C ALA A 98 1.94 -7.41 13.75
N ALA A 99 2.14 -7.99 14.93
CA ALA A 99 1.38 -9.15 15.40
C ALA A 99 -0.11 -8.80 15.58
N ASP A 100 -0.42 -7.62 16.12
CA ASP A 100 -1.79 -7.14 16.30
C ASP A 100 -2.49 -6.88 14.95
N PHE A 101 -1.78 -6.35 13.95
CA PHE A 101 -2.31 -6.25 12.60
C PHE A 101 -2.53 -7.63 11.98
N ALA A 102 -1.60 -8.57 12.17
CA ALA A 102 -1.72 -9.93 11.61
C ALA A 102 -2.88 -10.74 12.20
N SER A 103 -3.28 -10.46 13.45
CA SER A 103 -4.45 -11.09 14.08
C SER A 103 -5.76 -10.53 13.51
N GLN A 104 -5.79 -9.25 13.15
CA GLN A 104 -6.96 -8.58 12.56
C GLN A 104 -7.21 -8.95 11.10
N VAL A 105 -6.15 -9.23 10.32
CA VAL A 105 -6.27 -9.66 8.92
C VAL A 105 -6.88 -11.06 8.86
N GLN A 106 -8.18 -11.13 8.58
CA GLN A 106 -8.97 -12.37 8.43
C GLN A 106 -9.72 -12.36 7.10
N ILE A 107 -9.94 -13.53 6.50
CA ILE A 107 -10.69 -13.62 5.23
C ILE A 107 -12.14 -13.13 5.46
N GLY A 108 -12.65 -12.36 4.51
CA GLY A 108 -14.02 -11.85 4.50
C GLY A 108 -14.23 -10.51 5.22
N VAL A 109 -13.21 -9.97 5.89
CA VAL A 109 -13.33 -8.66 6.55
C VAL A 109 -12.96 -7.52 5.61
N LEU A 110 -13.65 -6.39 5.75
CA LEU A 110 -13.32 -5.15 5.06
C LEU A 110 -12.15 -4.47 5.80
N ALA A 111 -11.07 -4.20 5.07
CA ALA A 111 -9.88 -3.58 5.63
C ALA A 111 -9.42 -2.38 4.81
N ARG A 112 -8.84 -1.40 5.50
CA ARG A 112 -7.97 -0.38 4.91
C ARG A 112 -6.53 -0.78 5.13
N VAL A 113 -5.75 -0.80 4.04
CA VAL A 113 -4.33 -1.15 4.07
C VAL A 113 -3.53 0.01 3.51
N ARG A 114 -2.49 0.40 4.25
CA ARG A 114 -1.54 1.41 3.80
C ARG A 114 -0.13 0.85 3.81
N GLY A 115 0.68 1.29 2.86
CA GLY A 115 2.08 0.88 2.85
C GLY A 115 2.87 1.39 1.67
N ARG A 116 4.06 0.82 1.52
CA ARG A 116 4.96 1.10 0.41
C ARG A 116 4.56 0.28 -0.80
N ILE A 117 4.58 0.91 -1.97
CA ILE A 117 4.46 0.20 -3.24
C ILE A 117 5.79 -0.52 -3.47
N THR A 118 5.72 -1.80 -3.79
CA THR A 118 6.90 -2.65 -4.04
C THR A 118 6.58 -3.63 -5.17
N SER A 119 7.59 -4.22 -5.79
CA SER A 119 7.42 -5.33 -6.72
C SER A 119 8.18 -6.55 -6.23
N PHE A 120 7.56 -7.72 -6.33
CA PHE A 120 8.19 -8.99 -6.03
C PHE A 120 7.94 -9.96 -7.18
N ARG A 121 9.04 -10.44 -7.79
CA ARG A 121 9.00 -11.33 -8.98
C ARG A 121 8.11 -10.78 -10.10
N GLY A 122 8.19 -9.46 -10.34
CA GLY A 122 7.42 -8.78 -11.39
C GLY A 122 6.00 -8.36 -10.99
N ASN A 123 5.48 -8.84 -9.86
CA ASN A 123 4.13 -8.49 -9.41
C ASN A 123 4.16 -7.32 -8.44
N LEU A 124 3.26 -6.36 -8.62
CA LEU A 124 3.10 -5.24 -7.69
C LEU A 124 2.45 -5.72 -6.40
N GLN A 125 2.91 -5.18 -5.28
CA GLN A 125 2.38 -5.47 -3.96
C GLN A 125 2.53 -4.28 -3.01
N ILE A 126 1.71 -4.23 -1.97
CA ILE A 126 1.87 -3.28 -0.87
C ILE A 126 2.66 -3.95 0.25
N THR A 127 3.84 -3.41 0.57
CA THR A 127 4.52 -3.73 1.82
C THR A 127 3.88 -2.91 2.94
N VAL A 128 3.09 -3.59 3.77
CA VAL A 128 2.15 -3.02 4.73
C VAL A 128 2.87 -2.24 5.82
N SER A 129 2.37 -1.03 6.10
CA SER A 129 2.75 -0.20 7.25
C SER A 129 1.68 -0.25 8.35
N ASP A 130 0.40 -0.27 7.99
CA ASP A 130 -0.71 -0.42 8.92
C ASP A 130 -1.95 -1.03 8.25
N VAL A 131 -2.81 -1.62 9.09
CA VAL A 131 -4.10 -2.22 8.73
C VAL A 131 -5.15 -1.68 9.68
N VAL A 132 -6.30 -1.28 9.15
CA VAL A 132 -7.48 -0.88 9.93
C VAL A 132 -8.68 -1.70 9.46
N ILE A 133 -9.38 -2.36 10.38
CA ILE A 133 -10.64 -3.03 10.07
C ILE A 133 -11.76 -2.01 10.02
N GLU A 134 -12.36 -1.86 8.85
CA GLU A 134 -13.41 -0.89 8.58
C GLU A 134 -14.75 -1.44 9.08
N ARG A 135 -15.44 -0.65 9.91
CA ARG A 135 -16.76 -1.01 10.47
C ARG A 135 -17.91 -0.25 9.82
N ASP A 136 -17.62 0.91 9.22
CA ASP A 136 -18.61 1.68 8.48
C ASP A 136 -18.85 1.01 7.12
N PRO A 137 -20.10 0.59 6.82
CA PRO A 137 -20.42 -0.01 5.52
C PRO A 137 -20.13 0.94 4.35
N ASN A 138 -20.07 2.25 4.58
CA ASN A 138 -19.78 3.23 3.55
C ASN A 138 -18.28 3.40 3.28
N SER A 139 -17.37 2.84 4.10
CA SER A 139 -15.93 3.04 3.95
C SER A 139 -15.42 2.66 2.57
N GLN A 140 -15.93 1.57 1.99
CA GLN A 140 -15.51 1.11 0.66
C GLN A 140 -15.94 2.08 -0.43
N ILE A 141 -17.23 2.45 -0.48
CA ILE A 141 -17.74 3.34 -1.53
C ILE A 141 -17.16 4.75 -1.41
N LEU A 142 -16.97 5.27 -0.19
CA LEU A 142 -16.32 6.57 0.03
C LEU A 142 -14.86 6.55 -0.43
N HIS A 143 -14.14 5.46 -0.17
CA HIS A 143 -12.77 5.29 -0.67
C HIS A 143 -12.73 5.26 -2.21
N TRP A 144 -13.66 4.55 -2.86
CA TRP A 144 -13.76 4.54 -4.32
C TRP A 144 -13.98 5.95 -4.89
N LEU A 145 -14.92 6.70 -4.32
CA LEU A 145 -15.19 8.08 -4.75
C LEU A 145 -13.95 8.97 -4.61
N ASP A 146 -13.19 8.80 -3.52
CA ASP A 146 -11.92 9.48 -3.33
C ASP A 146 -10.88 9.09 -4.39
N CYS A 147 -10.69 7.81 -4.67
CA CYS A 147 -9.77 7.32 -5.70
C CYS A 147 -10.08 7.94 -7.07
N LEU A 148 -11.36 7.92 -7.47
CA LEU A 148 -11.81 8.48 -8.75
C LEU A 148 -11.60 10.00 -8.80
N ARG A 149 -11.96 10.71 -7.72
CA ARG A 149 -11.79 12.15 -7.61
C ARG A 149 -10.31 12.55 -7.68
N LEU A 150 -9.44 11.86 -6.94
CA LEU A 150 -8.02 12.13 -6.88
C LEU A 150 -7.30 11.75 -8.19
N GLY A 151 -7.70 10.64 -8.80
CA GLY A 151 -7.25 10.25 -10.15
C GLY A 151 -7.47 11.39 -11.14
N ARG A 152 -8.73 11.86 -11.25
CA ARG A 152 -9.11 12.94 -12.18
C ARG A 152 -8.47 14.28 -11.85
N ASN A 153 -8.45 14.66 -10.57
CA ASN A 153 -8.16 16.04 -10.17
C ASN A 153 -6.72 16.27 -9.71
N CYS A 154 -5.95 15.21 -9.43
CA CYS A 154 -4.60 15.30 -8.88
C CYS A 154 -3.60 14.46 -9.69
N TYR A 155 -3.85 13.15 -9.85
CA TYR A 155 -2.83 12.22 -10.35
C TYR A 155 -2.66 12.28 -11.87
N ASP A 156 -3.77 12.47 -12.60
CA ASP A 156 -3.80 12.42 -14.06
C ASP A 156 -3.72 13.81 -14.72
N LYS A 157 -3.54 14.88 -13.91
CA LYS A 157 -3.34 16.23 -14.45
C LYS A 157 -1.96 16.33 -15.08
N VAL A 158 -1.92 16.62 -16.38
CA VAL A 158 -0.68 16.98 -17.07
C VAL A 158 -0.17 18.28 -16.45
N ALA A 159 1.10 18.30 -16.05
CA ALA A 159 1.76 19.53 -15.62
C ALA A 159 1.75 20.51 -16.81
N VAL A 160 0.91 21.55 -16.72
CA VAL A 160 0.92 22.63 -17.72
C VAL A 160 2.24 23.37 -17.54
N PRO A 161 3.11 23.47 -18.56
CA PRO A 161 4.33 24.25 -18.44
C PRO A 161 3.97 25.71 -18.12
N PRO A 162 4.73 26.40 -17.26
CA PRO A 162 4.50 27.82 -17.02
C PRO A 162 4.56 28.57 -18.36
N LYS A 163 3.59 29.47 -18.58
CA LYS A 163 3.62 30.35 -19.76
C LYS A 163 4.91 31.19 -19.67
N ALA A 164 5.66 31.19 -20.78
CA ALA A 164 6.83 32.03 -20.96
C ALA A 164 6.47 33.52 -20.91
#